data_AF-A0A946UU92-F1
#
_entry.id   AF-A0A946UU92-F1
#
_cell.length_a   1.000
_cell.length_b   1.000
_cell.length_c   1.000
_cell.angle_alpha   90.00
_cell.angle_beta   90.00
_cell.angle_gamma   90.00
#
_symmetry.space_group_name_H-M   'P 1'
#
loop_
_entity.id
_entity.type
_entity.pdbx_description
1 polymer ?
#
loop_
_entity_poly.entity_id
_entity_poly.type
_entity_poly.pdbx_seq_one_letter_code
_entity_poly.pdbx_strand_id
1 'polypeptide(L)'
;MFKRVALFLATNLAIVLVLSVVLRLLGVDRILDESGSNLNYEALLILSLVIGFGGSFISLAMSKWMAKRSTGAQVIDQPGNATESWL
;
A
#
# COMPACT_ATOMS: atom_id res chain seq x y z
N MET A 1 10.27 5.08 -18.96
CA MET A 1 9.65 4.01 -18.12
C MET A 1 10.57 3.60 -16.96
N PHE A 2 11.85 3.29 -17.23
CA PHE A 2 12.84 2.88 -16.22
C PHE A 2 12.96 3.81 -14.99
N LYS A 3 12.99 5.14 -15.20
CA LYS A 3 13.04 6.13 -14.11
C LYS A 3 11.86 6.02 -13.13
N ARG A 4 10.66 5.73 -13.62
CA ARG A 4 9.46 5.59 -12.78
C ARG A 4 9.50 4.30 -11.96
N VAL A 5 9.97 3.21 -12.57
CA VAL A 5 10.13 1.91 -11.90
C VAL A 5 11.23 1.99 -10.84
N ALA A 6 12.36 2.65 -11.14
CA ALA A 6 13.45 2.86 -10.18
C ALA A 6 13.00 3.71 -8.97
N LEU A 7 12.28 4.81 -9.22
CA LEU A 7 11.73 5.65 -8.13
C LEU A 7 10.71 4.88 -7.29
N PHE A 8 9.83 4.08 -7.91
CA PHE A 8 8.88 3.24 -7.19
C PHE A 8 9.58 2.23 -6.27
N LEU A 9 10.61 1.53 -6.77
CA LEU A 9 11.38 0.58 -5.98
C LEU A 9 12.15 1.27 -4.85
N ALA A 10 12.78 2.40 -5.12
CA ALA A 10 13.53 3.17 -4.12
C ALA A 10 12.62 3.64 -2.98
N THR A 11 11.44 4.16 -3.28
CA THR A 11 10.49 4.61 -2.26
C THR A 11 9.96 3.44 -1.44
N ASN A 12 9.65 2.29 -2.06
CA ASN A 12 9.24 1.09 -1.32
C ASN A 12 10.35 0.62 -0.37
N LEU A 13 11.59 0.59 -0.83
CA LEU A 13 12.73 0.20 0.01
C LEU A 13 12.94 1.19 1.17
N ALA A 14 12.81 2.49 0.92
CA ALA A 14 12.89 3.52 1.94
C ALA A 14 11.79 3.37 3.00
N ILE A 15 10.55 3.06 2.59
CA ILE A 15 9.43 2.82 3.52
C ILE A 15 9.73 1.62 4.43
N VAL A 16 10.22 0.51 3.87
CA VAL A 16 10.58 -0.69 4.65
C VAL A 16 11.69 -0.37 5.67
N LEU A 17 12.68 0.43 5.27
CA LEU A 17 13.80 0.83 6.13
C LEU A 17 13.33 1.72 7.29
N VAL A 18 12.49 2.73 7.01
CA VAL A 18 11.90 3.60 8.03
C VAL A 18 11.04 2.79 9.00
N LEU A 19 10.20 1.89 8.48
CA LEU A 19 9.35 1.02 9.32
C LEU A 19 10.21 0.17 10.26
N SER A 20 11.29 -0.43 9.77
CA SER A 20 12.23 -1.22 10.59
C SER A 20 12.85 -0.41 11.72
N VAL A 21 13.26 0.83 11.45
CA VAL A 21 13.81 1.75 12.47
C VAL A 21 12.75 2.13 13.50
N VAL A 22 11.53 2.47 13.06
CA VAL A 22 10.42 2.87 13.95
C VAL A 22 10.02 1.73 14.87
N LEU A 23 9.91 0.50 14.35
CA LEU A 23 9.56 -0.68 15.16
C LEU A 23 10.61 -1.01 16.22
N ARG A 24 11.90 -0.88 15.88
CA ARG A 24 13.01 -1.02 16.83
C ARG A 24 13.01 0.06 17.91
N LEU A 25 12.74 1.31 17.53
CA LEU A 25 12.66 2.44 18.48
C LEU A 25 11.46 2.35 19.42
N LEU A 26 10.32 1.87 18.93
CA LEU A 26 9.12 1.62 19.72
C LEU A 26 9.26 0.38 20.64
N GLY A 27 10.36 -0.37 20.54
CA GLY A 27 10.65 -1.49 21.43
C GLY A 27 9.70 -2.67 21.28
N VAL A 28 9.07 -2.81 20.10
CA VAL A 28 8.12 -3.87 19.79
C VAL A 28 8.75 -5.26 19.98
N ASP A 29 10.04 -5.39 19.68
CA ASP A 29 10.81 -6.62 19.91
C ASP A 29 10.83 -7.07 21.39
N ARG A 30 10.85 -6.12 22.36
CA ARG A 30 10.98 -6.44 23.80
C ARG A 30 9.65 -6.72 24.48
N ILE A 31 8.58 -6.01 24.09
CA ILE A 31 7.23 -6.20 24.65
C ILE A 31 6.69 -7.61 24.37
N LEU A 32 7.22 -8.26 23.34
CA LEU A 32 6.72 -9.52 22.82
C LEU A 32 7.51 -10.74 23.33
N ASP A 33 8.83 -10.63 23.51
CA ASP A 33 9.67 -11.67 24.14
C ASP A 33 9.26 -11.98 25.59
N GLU A 34 8.69 -11.02 26.33
CA GLU A 34 8.19 -11.21 27.70
C GLU A 34 6.91 -12.06 27.78
N SER A 35 6.21 -12.31 26.67
CA SER A 35 4.93 -13.03 26.67
C SER A 35 5.05 -14.56 26.64
N GLY A 36 6.26 -15.13 26.58
CA GLY A 36 6.51 -16.59 26.64
C GLY A 36 5.95 -17.40 25.45
N SER A 37 5.43 -16.73 24.42
CA SER A 37 4.96 -17.37 23.19
C SER A 37 6.15 -17.62 22.28
N ASN A 38 6.37 -18.87 21.89
CA ASN A 38 7.41 -19.31 20.94
C ASN A 38 7.10 -18.84 19.49
N LEU A 39 6.62 -17.60 19.32
CA LEU A 39 6.20 -17.01 18.07
C LEU A 39 7.39 -16.32 17.40
N ASN A 40 7.67 -16.70 16.16
CA ASN A 40 8.72 -16.07 15.37
C ASN A 40 8.25 -14.69 14.88
N TYR A 41 8.63 -13.64 15.60
CA TYR A 41 8.23 -12.25 15.33
C TYR A 41 8.74 -11.71 14.00
N GLU A 42 9.92 -12.14 13.57
CA GLU A 42 10.46 -11.82 12.26
C GLU A 42 9.52 -12.34 11.15
N ALA A 43 9.02 -13.57 11.30
CA ALA A 43 8.05 -14.14 10.38
C ALA A 43 6.69 -13.42 10.41
N LEU A 44 6.23 -12.98 11.58
CA LEU A 44 4.98 -12.19 11.72
C LEU A 44 5.09 -10.79 11.12
N LEU A 45 6.23 -10.10 11.30
CA LEU A 45 6.50 -8.80 10.70
C LEU A 45 6.65 -8.91 9.18
N ILE A 46 7.34 -9.93 8.68
CA ILE A 46 7.42 -10.19 7.23
C ILE A 46 6.04 -10.52 6.67
N LEU A 47 5.25 -11.36 7.35
CA LEU A 47 3.90 -11.72 6.94
C LEU A 47 2.99 -10.48 6.90
N SER A 48 2.99 -9.66 7.94
CA SER A 48 2.18 -8.43 8.00
C SER A 48 2.63 -7.38 7.00
N LEU A 49 3.93 -7.30 6.70
CA LEU A 49 4.45 -6.46 5.62
C LEU A 49 3.96 -6.95 4.25
N VAL A 50 4.04 -8.25 3.98
CA VAL A 50 3.61 -8.85 2.70
C VAL A 50 2.09 -8.77 2.53
N ILE A 51 1.31 -9.12 3.55
CA ILE A 51 -0.16 -9.07 3.54
C ILE A 51 -0.64 -7.61 3.53
N GLY A 52 0.01 -6.71 4.29
CA GLY A 52 -0.32 -5.29 4.35
C GLY A 52 -0.02 -4.56 3.05
N PHE A 53 1.17 -4.75 2.48
CA PHE A 53 1.49 -4.20 1.15
C PHE A 53 0.66 -4.86 0.06
N GLY A 54 0.55 -6.19 0.05
CA GLY A 54 -0.28 -6.93 -0.92
C GLY A 54 -1.74 -6.49 -0.89
N GLY A 55 -2.31 -6.34 0.31
CA GLY A 55 -3.66 -5.83 0.52
C GLY A 55 -3.85 -4.39 0.04
N SER A 56 -2.84 -3.53 0.18
CA SER A 56 -2.90 -2.15 -0.33
C SER A 56 -2.95 -2.09 -1.87
N PHE A 57 -2.26 -2.99 -2.58
CA PHE A 57 -2.39 -3.10 -4.04
C PHE A 57 -3.78 -3.57 -4.47
N ILE A 58 -4.36 -4.54 -3.75
CA ILE A 58 -5.74 -4.99 -4.00
C ILE A 58 -6.73 -3.84 -3.73
N SER A 59 -6.55 -3.11 -2.63
CA SER A 59 -7.37 -1.94 -2.29
C SER A 59 -7.27 -0.85 -3.36
N LEU A 60 -6.06 -0.57 -3.85
CA LEU A 60 -5.83 0.41 -4.92
C LEU A 60 -6.44 -0.03 -6.25
N ALA A 61 -6.33 -1.31 -6.61
CA ALA A 61 -6.97 -1.86 -7.80
C ALA A 61 -8.50 -1.73 -7.72
N MET A 62 -9.08 -1.97 -6.54
CA MET A 62 -10.50 -1.78 -6.30
C MET A 62 -10.92 -0.31 -6.26
N SER A 63 -10.06 0.60 -5.79
CA SER A 63 -10.35 2.02 -5.58
C SER A 63 -11.01 2.67 -6.80
N LYS A 64 -10.48 2.44 -8.00
CA LYS A 64 -11.04 3.02 -9.23
C LYS A 64 -12.46 2.53 -9.52
N TRP A 65 -12.69 1.22 -9.36
CA TRP A 65 -14.01 0.62 -9.59
C TRP A 65 -15.02 1.11 -8.54
N MET A 66 -14.58 1.15 -7.28
CA MET A 66 -15.40 1.60 -6.16
C MET A 66 -15.77 3.07 -6.28
N ALA A 67 -14.83 3.94 -6.64
CA ALA A 67 -15.05 5.36 -6.87
C ALA A 67 -16.04 5.61 -8.01
N LYS A 68 -15.90 4.88 -9.14
CA LYS A 68 -16.84 5.00 -10.26
C LYS A 68 -18.26 4.60 -9.86
N ARG A 69 -18.39 3.50 -9.09
CA ARG A 69 -19.69 2.97 -8.68
C ARG A 69 -20.35 3.80 -7.57
N SER A 70 -19.57 4.37 -6.65
CA SER A 70 -20.10 5.16 -5.53
C SER A 70 -20.59 6.55 -5.96
N THR A 71 -19.94 7.18 -6.92
CA THR A 71 -20.35 8.50 -7.44
C THR A 71 -21.30 8.41 -8.64
N GLY A 72 -21.60 7.20 -9.12
CA GLY A 72 -22.39 7.00 -10.35
C GLY A 72 -21.71 7.56 -11.60
N ALA A 73 -20.38 7.73 -11.58
CA ALA A 73 -19.64 8.33 -12.69
C ALA A 73 -19.65 7.41 -13.92
N GLN A 74 -19.86 8.00 -15.10
CA GLN A 74 -19.73 7.31 -16.38
C GLN A 74 -18.39 7.66 -17.04
N VAL A 75 -17.84 6.69 -17.79
CA VAL A 75 -16.64 6.93 -18.60
C VAL A 75 -17.09 7.51 -19.93
N ILE A 76 -16.54 8.66 -20.30
CA ILE A 76 -16.75 9.29 -21.59
C ILE A 76 -15.67 8.75 -22.54
N ASP A 77 -16.06 7.88 -23.48
CA ASP A 77 -15.14 7.35 -24.50
C ASP A 77 -15.08 8.27 -25.74
N GLN A 78 -16.17 8.97 -26.05
CA GLN A 78 -16.23 10.01 -27.08
C GLN A 78 -17.04 11.21 -26.53
N PRO A 79 -16.43 12.40 -26.44
CA PRO A 79 -17.12 13.58 -25.93
C PRO A 79 -18.18 14.05 -26.93
N GLY A 80 -19.43 14.21 -26.46
CA GLY A 80 -20.56 14.64 -27.29
C GLY A 80 -20.80 16.15 -27.31
N ASN A 81 -20.15 16.90 -26.43
CA ASN A 81 -20.29 18.35 -26.32
C ASN A 81 -19.00 19.03 -25.80
N ALA A 82 -18.96 20.37 -25.82
CA ALA A 82 -17.79 21.14 -25.42
C ALA A 82 -17.43 20.98 -23.92
N THR A 83 -18.42 20.71 -23.07
CA THR A 83 -18.22 20.49 -21.62
C THR A 83 -17.57 19.13 -21.36
N GLU A 84 -18.03 18.08 -22.04
CA GLU A 84 -17.44 16.74 -21.99
C GLU A 84 -16.06 16.68 -22.64
N SER A 85 -15.79 17.51 -23.65
CA SER A 85 -14.47 17.60 -24.27
C SER A 85 -13.40 18.22 -23.35
N TRP A 86 -13.81 18.91 -22.29
CA TRP A 86 -12.93 19.53 -21.32
C TRP A 86 -12.62 18.62 -20.11
N LEU A 87 -13.49 17.65 -19.83
CA LEU A 87 -13.37 16.65 -18.76
C LEU A 87 -12.43 15.51 -19.14
#